data_AF-A0A3N9UT51-F1
#
_entry.id   AF-A0A3N9UT51-F1
#
_cell.length_a   1.000
_cell.length_b   1.000
_cell.length_c   1.000
_cell.angle_alpha   90.00
_cell.angle_beta   90.00
_cell.angle_gamma   90.00
#
_symmetry.space_group_name_H-M   'P 1'
#
loop_
_entity.id
_entity.type
_entity.pdbx_description
1 polymer ?
#
loop_
_entity_poly.entity_id
_entity_poly.type
_entity_poly.pdbx_seq_one_letter_code
_entity_poly.pdbx_strand_id
1 'polypeptide(L)' 'MIGKVSLGDCYPVRMMGIINLSRESFYKGSVVGPNDVLSQALSMQEEGADMIDLGSVSTAPGSPAVSESEELARLIPALK' A
#
# COMPACT_ATOMS: atom_id res chain seq x y z
N MET A 1 15.35 20.64 -0.87
CA MET A 1 13.96 20.90 -0.47
C MET A 1 13.04 20.41 -1.58
N ILE A 2 11.90 19.83 -1.24
CA ILE A 2 10.81 19.55 -2.18
C ILE A 2 9.63 20.43 -1.75
N GLY A 3 9.32 21.48 -2.52
CA GLY A 3 8.39 22.52 -2.10
C GLY A 3 8.86 23.20 -0.80
N LYS A 4 8.04 23.10 0.26
CA LYS A 4 8.34 23.63 1.60
C LYS A 4 9.02 22.61 2.53
N VAL A 5 9.31 21.39 2.05
CA VAL A 5 9.87 20.31 2.87
C VAL A 5 11.38 20.29 2.73
N SER A 6 12.09 20.36 3.86
CA SER A 6 13.54 20.18 3.94
C SER A 6 13.91 18.70 3.89
N LEU A 7 14.96 18.39 3.14
CA LEU A 7 15.54 17.05 3.01
C LEU A 7 17.05 17.13 3.26
N GLY A 8 17.63 16.09 3.84
CA GLY A 8 19.08 16.00 4.10
C GLY A 8 19.35 15.13 5.33
N ASP A 9 20.58 15.12 5.82
CA ASP A 9 21.00 14.20 6.89
C ASP A 9 20.18 14.33 8.18
N CYS A 10 19.74 15.56 8.51
CA CYS A 10 18.86 15.81 9.65
C CYS A 10 17.36 15.53 9.37
N TYR A 11 17.01 15.29 8.10
CA TYR A 11 15.65 15.04 7.60
C TYR A 11 15.69 13.94 6.53
N PRO A 12 16.02 12.69 6.91
CA PRO A 12 16.21 11.61 5.95
C PRO A 12 14.89 11.28 5.23
N VAL A 13 14.99 11.00 3.94
CA VAL A 13 13.87 10.49 3.15
C VAL A 13 13.54 9.08 3.64
N ARG A 14 12.25 8.80 3.80
CA ARG A 14 11.74 7.47 4.09
C ARG A 14 10.99 6.95 2.88
N MET A 15 11.14 5.67 2.59
CA MET A 15 10.42 5.00 1.50
C MET A 15 9.20 4.27 2.05
N MET A 16 8.05 4.49 1.41
CA MET A 16 6.81 3.78 1.68
C MET A 16 6.51 2.84 0.51
N GLY A 17 6.47 1.54 0.79
CA GLY A 17 5.97 0.54 -0.16
C GLY A 17 4.44 0.54 -0.17
N ILE A 18 3.83 0.40 -1.35
CA ILE A 18 2.37 0.40 -1.51
C ILE A 18 1.92 -0.97 -1.99
N ILE A 19 1.07 -1.64 -1.21
CA ILE A 19 0.42 -2.90 -1.56
C ILE A 19 -1.08 -2.65 -1.64
N ASN A 20 -1.71 -3.07 -2.74
CA ASN A 20 -3.15 -2.94 -2.93
C ASN A 20 -3.83 -4.31 -2.95
N LEU A 21 -5.00 -4.41 -2.32
CA LEU A 21 -5.84 -5.62 -2.34
C LEU A 21 -7.04 -5.47 -3.28
N SER A 22 -7.45 -4.23 -3.57
CA SER A 22 -8.56 -3.95 -4.48
C SER A 22 -8.17 -4.25 -5.93
N ARG A 23 -8.97 -5.07 -6.61
CA ARG A 23 -8.79 -5.35 -8.04
C ARG A 23 -9.04 -4.11 -8.90
N GLU A 24 -9.72 -3.12 -8.34
CA GLU A 24 -10.08 -1.85 -8.95
C GLU A 24 -8.92 -0.85 -8.92
N SER A 25 -7.79 -1.16 -8.26
CA SER A 25 -6.63 -0.26 -8.18
C SER A 25 -6.11 0.10 -9.58
N PHE A 26 -5.70 1.37 -9.73
CA PHE A 26 -5.25 1.93 -11.01
C PHE A 26 -4.00 1.22 -11.56
N TYR A 27 -3.00 1.03 -10.70
CA TYR A 27 -1.78 0.30 -11.06
C TYR A 27 -1.90 -1.18 -10.70
N LYS A 28 -1.92 -2.06 -11.71
CA LYS A 28 -2.11 -3.50 -11.49
C LYS A 28 -0.89 -4.20 -10.90
N GLY A 29 0.31 -3.67 -11.10
CA GLY A 29 1.55 -4.25 -10.58
C GLY A 29 1.66 -4.22 -9.05
N SER A 30 0.84 -3.43 -8.36
CA SER A 30 0.78 -3.39 -6.89
C SER A 30 -0.40 -4.18 -6.31
N VAL A 31 -1.21 -4.85 -7.14
CA VAL A 31 -2.35 -5.65 -6.66
C VAL A 31 -1.87 -7.04 -6.25
N VAL A 32 -2.13 -7.40 -4.99
CA VAL A 32 -1.64 -8.64 -4.37
C VAL A 32 -2.79 -9.39 -3.72
N GLY A 33 -2.76 -10.72 -3.77
CA GLY A 33 -3.71 -11.56 -3.05
C GLY A 33 -3.45 -11.57 -1.54
N PRO A 34 -4.46 -11.80 -0.68
CA PRO A 34 -4.29 -11.71 0.78
C PRO A 34 -3.20 -12.62 1.34
N ASN A 35 -2.94 -13.78 0.71
CA ASN A 35 -1.91 -14.73 1.15
C ASN A 35 -0.48 -14.30 0.78
N ASP A 36 -0.33 -13.36 -0.16
CA ASP A 36 0.97 -12.93 -0.70
C ASP A 36 1.41 -11.58 -0.13
N VAL A 37 0.60 -10.96 0.76
CA VAL A 37 0.87 -9.63 1.32
C VAL A 37 2.14 -9.64 2.17
N LEU A 38 2.31 -10.65 3.02
CA LEU A 38 3.48 -10.76 3.88
C LEU A 38 4.78 -10.93 3.06
N SER A 39 4.77 -11.81 2.06
CA SER A 39 5.94 -12.02 1.20
C SER A 39 6.29 -10.77 0.40
N GLN A 40 5.28 -10.06 -0.14
CA GLN A 40 5.50 -8.79 -0.83
C GLN A 40 6.04 -7.70 0.11
N ALA A 41 5.51 -7.59 1.33
CA ALA A 41 5.96 -6.63 2.33
C ALA A 41 7.42 -6.88 2.74
N LEU A 42 7.80 -8.16 2.92
CA LEU A 42 9.18 -8.55 3.22
C LEU A 42 10.14 -8.22 2.05
N SER A 43 9.73 -8.49 0.81
CA SER A 43 10.52 -8.09 -0.38
C SER A 43 10.72 -6.58 -0.42
N MET A 44 9.66 -5.79 -0.20
CA MET A 44 9.75 -4.33 -0.16
C MET A 44 10.66 -3.84 0.97
N GLN A 45 10.64 -4.49 2.13
CA GLN A 45 11.56 -4.19 3.23
C GLN A 45 13.01 -4.45 2.83
N GLU A 46 13.30 -5.57 2.16
CA GLU A 46 14.64 -5.89 1.63
C GLU A 46 15.10 -4.87 0.55
N GLU A 47 14.15 -4.34 -0.22
CA GLU A 47 14.38 -3.27 -1.21
C GLU A 47 14.51 -1.87 -0.58
N GLY A 48 14.35 -1.75 0.74
CA GLY A 48 14.60 -0.53 1.50
C GLY A 48 13.36 0.28 1.89
N ALA A 49 12.16 -0.29 1.80
CA ALA A 49 10.96 0.34 2.35
C ALA A 49 11.04 0.43 3.88
N ASP A 50 10.86 1.64 4.42
CA ASP A 50 10.77 1.90 5.86
C ASP A 50 9.37 1.63 6.42
N MET A 51 8.37 1.64 5.55
CA MET A 51 6.96 1.45 5.90
C MET A 51 6.19 0.85 4.73
N ILE A 52 5.07 0.19 5.06
CA ILE A 52 4.14 -0.38 4.09
C ILE A 52 2.78 0.30 4.27
N ASP A 53 2.21 0.76 3.18
CA ASP A 53 0.82 1.21 3.06
C ASP A 53 0.00 0.12 2.36
N LEU A 54 -1.04 -0.36 3.05
CA LEU A 54 -1.89 -1.46 2.60
C LEU A 54 -3.28 -0.92 2.27
N GLY A 55 -3.55 -0.73 0.98
CA GLY A 55 -4.83 -0.23 0.49
C GLY A 55 -5.81 -1.34 0.12
N SER A 56 -6.97 -1.41 0.78
CA SER A 56 -8.00 -2.42 0.48
C SER A 56 -9.17 -1.89 -0.38
N VAL A 57 -9.25 -0.56 -0.53
CA VAL A 57 -10.22 0.14 -1.36
C VAL A 57 -9.49 1.05 -2.35
N SER A 58 -9.87 0.95 -3.62
CA SER A 58 -9.32 1.82 -4.67
C SER A 58 -9.94 3.21 -4.60
N THR A 59 -9.10 4.23 -4.67
CA THR A 59 -9.51 5.63 -4.85
C THR A 59 -9.44 6.07 -6.32
N ALA A 60 -9.23 5.12 -7.25
CA ALA A 60 -9.12 5.42 -8.67
C ALA A 60 -10.44 6.01 -9.22
N PRO A 61 -10.39 6.92 -10.21
CA PRO A 61 -11.58 7.49 -10.81
C PRO A 61 -12.55 6.42 -11.31
N GLY A 62 -13.81 6.50 -10.87
CA GLY A 62 -14.86 5.54 -11.24
C GLY A 62 -14.86 4.23 -10.42
N SER A 63 -14.03 4.12 -9.38
CA SER A 63 -14.10 2.98 -8.46
C SER A 63 -15.46 2.95 -7.75
N PRO A 64 -16.10 1.77 -7.63
CA PRO A 64 -17.36 1.64 -6.93
C PRO A 64 -17.20 1.97 -5.44
N ALA A 65 -18.26 2.46 -4.81
CA ALA A 65 -18.30 2.53 -3.36
C ALA A 65 -18.25 1.11 -2.77
N VAL A 66 -17.33 0.88 -1.84
CA VAL A 66 -17.16 -0.39 -1.14
C VAL A 66 -17.73 -0.23 0.26
N SER A 67 -18.47 -1.24 0.73
CA SER A 67 -18.99 -1.25 2.11
C SER A 67 -17.87 -1.55 3.11
N GLU A 68 -18.01 -1.06 4.35
CA GLU A 68 -17.06 -1.37 5.43
C GLU A 68 -16.88 -2.89 5.62
N SER A 69 -17.97 -3.67 5.55
CA SER A 69 -17.90 -5.13 5.64
C SER A 69 -17.07 -5.77 4.53
N GLU A 70 -17.15 -5.23 3.30
CA GLU A 70 -16.38 -5.75 2.17
C GLU A 70 -14.91 -5.32 2.26
N GLU A 71 -14.64 -4.10 2.71
CA GLU A 71 -13.29 -3.62 3.00
C GLU A 71 -12.60 -4.51 4.05
N LEU A 72 -13.28 -4.76 5.18
CA LEU A 72 -12.77 -5.63 6.23
C LEU A 72 -12.58 -7.07 5.76
N ALA A 73 -13.46 -7.60 4.91
CA ALA A 73 -13.32 -8.94 4.34
C ALA A 73 -12.08 -9.08 3.44
N ARG A 74 -11.61 -7.99 2.81
CA ARG A 74 -10.36 -7.95 2.06
C ARG A 74 -9.16 -7.76 2.98
N LEU A 75 -9.26 -6.85 3.95
CA LEU A 75 -8.15 -6.41 4.79
C LEU A 75 -7.76 -7.44 5.87
N ILE A 76 -8.73 -8.03 6.58
CA ILE A 76 -8.44 -8.92 7.71
C ILE A 76 -7.60 -10.13 7.31
N PRO A 77 -7.88 -10.85 6.20
CA PRO A 77 -7.03 -11.96 5.77
C PRO A 77 -5.60 -11.55 5.43
N ALA A 78 -5.38 -10.32 4.96
CA ALA A 78 -4.06 -9.79 4.61
C ALA A 78 -3.20 -9.39 5.83
N LEU A 79 -3.81 -9.21 7.00
CA LEU A 79 -3.14 -8.83 8.25
C LEU A 79 -2.80 -10.03 9.17
N LYS A 80 -3.18 -11.25 8.77
CA LYS A 80 -2.93 -12.49 9.52
C LYS A 80 -1.63 -13.14 9.08
#